data_AF-A0A7J9FGL1-F1
#
_entry.id   AF-A0A7J9FGL1-F1
#
_cell.length_a   1.000
_cell.length_b   1.000
_cell.length_c   1.000
_cell.angle_alpha   90.00
_cell.angle_beta   90.00
_cell.angle_gamma   90.00
#
_symmetry.space_group_name_H-M   'P 1'
#
loop_
_entity.id
_entity.type
_entity.pdbx_description
1 polymer ?
#
loop_
_entity_poly.entity_id
_entity_poly.type
_entity_poly.pdbx_seq_one_letter_code
_entity_poly.pdbx_strand_id
1 'polypeptide(L)'
;KAFPWIRGINFDLPHVVAVSAKSDSIENVGGDMFMSIPNADAAFLMVKAIPEDKGKVIIVEAVLEEDKEGDELGAVGLMLDMTMMAITNKGKERTLKEWSYVLRQSGFTRFNVKPIRAV
;
A
#
# COMPACT_ATOMS: atom_id res chain seq x y z
N LYS A 1 14.41 -15.98 4.95
CA LYS A 1 13.02 -15.58 5.27
C LYS A 1 12.99 -15.14 6.73
N ALA A 2 12.44 -13.96 7.04
CA ALA A 2 12.42 -13.44 8.41
C ALA A 2 11.37 -14.14 9.32
N PHE A 3 10.25 -14.60 8.73
CA PHE A 3 9.15 -15.24 9.45
C PHE A 3 8.71 -16.54 8.74
N PRO A 4 9.32 -17.70 9.07
CA PRO A 4 9.06 -18.96 8.38
C PRO A 4 7.64 -19.52 8.54
N TRP A 5 6.92 -19.13 9.60
CA TRP A 5 5.57 -19.60 9.90
C TRP A 5 4.46 -18.83 9.16
N ILE A 6 4.79 -17.74 8.48
CA ILE A 6 3.81 -16.98 7.70
C ILE A 6 3.62 -17.65 6.34
N ARG A 7 2.37 -17.89 5.96
CA ARG A 7 1.98 -18.22 4.58
C ARG A 7 1.55 -16.94 3.87
N GLY A 8 2.23 -16.61 2.77
CA GLY A 8 1.97 -15.40 2.01
C GLY A 8 1.02 -15.65 0.84
N ILE A 9 0.22 -14.64 0.50
CA ILE A 9 -0.50 -14.56 -0.76
C ILE A 9 0.06 -13.35 -1.51
N ASN A 10 0.57 -13.56 -2.71
CA ASN A 10 0.89 -12.50 -3.66
C ASN A 10 -0.32 -12.34 -4.60
N PHE A 11 -1.06 -11.24 -4.44
CA PHE A 11 -2.29 -10.98 -5.18
C PHE A 11 -2.11 -9.76 -6.08
N ASP A 12 -2.33 -9.95 -7.38
CA ASP A 12 -2.24 -8.89 -8.40
C ASP A 12 -3.14 -9.26 -9.60
N LEU A 13 -3.14 -8.46 -10.66
CA LEU A 13 -3.83 -8.77 -11.89
C LEU A 13 -3.33 -10.09 -12.50
N PRO A 14 -4.20 -10.87 -13.17
CA PRO A 14 -3.83 -12.19 -13.70
C PRO A 14 -2.56 -12.22 -14.56
N HIS A 15 -2.33 -11.18 -15.36
CA HIS A 15 -1.15 -11.09 -16.22
C HIS A 15 0.15 -10.78 -15.46
N VAL A 16 0.07 -10.14 -14.29
CA VAL A 16 1.23 -9.84 -13.42
C VAL A 16 1.63 -11.10 -12.66
N VAL A 17 0.68 -11.81 -12.06
CA VAL A 17 0.97 -13.05 -11.32
C VAL A 17 1.43 -14.19 -12.24
N ALA A 18 1.04 -14.19 -13.51
CA ALA A 18 1.44 -15.23 -14.48
C ALA A 18 2.96 -15.32 -14.68
N VAL A 19 3.69 -14.23 -14.46
CA VAL A 19 5.16 -14.16 -14.58
C VAL A 19 5.87 -14.14 -13.22
N SER A 20 5.13 -14.30 -12.12
CA SER A 20 5.70 -14.26 -10.77
C SER A 20 6.50 -15.52 -10.45
N ALA A 21 7.59 -15.35 -9.70
CA ALA A 21 8.40 -16.46 -9.22
C ALA A 21 7.57 -17.40 -8.34
N LYS A 22 7.81 -18.71 -8.48
CA LYS A 22 7.19 -19.73 -7.62
C LYS A 22 7.95 -19.86 -6.31
N SER A 23 7.22 -20.01 -5.20
CA SER A 23 7.77 -20.21 -3.87
C SER A 23 6.80 -21.03 -3.03
N ASP A 24 7.27 -22.07 -2.33
CA ASP A 24 6.39 -22.97 -1.56
C ASP A 24 5.64 -22.29 -0.41
N SER A 25 6.10 -21.11 0.02
CA SER A 25 5.46 -20.34 1.10
C SER A 25 4.63 -19.16 0.61
N ILE A 26 4.51 -18.96 -0.72
CA ILE A 26 3.78 -17.84 -1.32
C ILE A 26 2.85 -18.40 -2.40
N GLU A 27 1.56 -18.18 -2.22
CA GLU A 27 0.55 -18.47 -3.24
C GLU A 27 0.38 -17.25 -4.15
N ASN A 28 0.56 -17.42 -5.45
CA ASN A 28 0.30 -16.37 -6.44
C ASN A 28 -1.16 -16.47 -6.91
N VAL A 29 -1.96 -15.43 -6.65
CA VAL A 29 -3.40 -15.41 -6.94
C VAL A 29 -3.71 -14.24 -7.87
N GLY A 30 -4.31 -14.52 -9.03
CA GLY A 30 -4.69 -13.50 -9.99
C GLY A 30 -6.13 -13.03 -9.76
N GLY A 31 -6.38 -11.73 -9.77
CA GLY A 31 -7.74 -11.19 -9.67
C GLY A 31 -7.82 -9.67 -9.81
N ASP A 32 -9.01 -9.14 -9.58
CA ASP A 32 -9.25 -7.70 -9.51
C ASP A 32 -9.63 -7.33 -8.07
N MET A 33 -8.78 -6.55 -7.43
CA MET A 33 -8.94 -6.13 -6.03
C MET A 33 -10.15 -5.23 -5.78
N PHE A 34 -10.70 -4.59 -6.82
CA PHE A 34 -11.93 -3.80 -6.71
C PHE A 34 -13.19 -4.66 -6.72
N MET A 35 -13.06 -5.91 -7.19
CA MET A 35 -14.14 -6.89 -7.19
C MET A 35 -14.12 -7.75 -5.93
N SER A 36 -12.94 -8.27 -5.59
CA SER A 36 -12.75 -9.11 -4.40
C SER A 36 -11.27 -9.24 -4.07
N ILE A 37 -10.98 -9.45 -2.80
CA ILE A 37 -9.64 -9.84 -2.35
C ILE A 37 -9.68 -11.20 -1.63
N PRO A 38 -8.57 -11.96 -1.65
CA PRO A 38 -8.44 -13.16 -0.84
C PRO A 38 -8.53 -12.84 0.66
N ASN A 39 -9.16 -13.73 1.43
CA ASN A 39 -9.19 -13.62 2.89
C ASN A 39 -7.80 -13.87 3.47
N ALA A 40 -7.36 -12.99 4.37
CA ALA A 40 -6.09 -13.10 5.09
C ALA A 40 -6.16 -12.38 6.45
N ASP A 41 -5.29 -12.76 7.39
CA ASP A 41 -5.21 -12.12 8.70
C ASP A 41 -4.70 -10.67 8.63
N ALA A 42 -3.86 -10.38 7.63
CA ALA A 42 -3.33 -9.06 7.34
C ALA A 42 -3.11 -8.87 5.84
N ALA A 43 -3.35 -7.65 5.37
CA ALA A 43 -3.05 -7.24 4.01
C ALA A 43 -1.95 -6.17 4.00
N PHE A 44 -0.90 -6.41 3.21
CA PHE A 44 0.11 -5.40 2.89
C PHE A 44 -0.25 -4.74 1.58
N LEU A 45 -0.31 -3.42 1.61
CA LEU A 45 -0.62 -2.59 0.45
C LEU A 45 0.60 -1.77 0.08
N MET A 46 1.23 -2.19 -1.01
CA MET A 46 1.96 -1.28 -1.87
C MET A 46 1.01 -0.95 -3.01
N VAL A 47 0.20 0.10 -2.77
CA VAL A 47 -0.93 0.58 -3.58
C VAL A 47 -2.07 -0.44 -3.85
N LYS A 48 -3.09 -0.34 -2.98
CA LYS A 48 -4.55 -0.69 -3.06
C LYS A 48 -5.08 -2.08 -2.68
N ALA A 49 -6.13 -2.06 -1.83
CA ALA A 49 -7.23 -3.03 -1.55
C ALA A 49 -7.57 -3.14 -0.04
N ILE A 50 -8.83 -3.34 0.39
CA ILE A 50 -9.22 -3.37 1.82
C ILE A 50 -10.09 -4.61 2.15
N PRO A 51 -9.78 -5.41 3.19
CA PRO A 51 -10.67 -6.45 3.73
C PRO A 51 -11.65 -5.91 4.77
N GLU A 52 -12.86 -6.46 4.81
CA GLU A 52 -13.99 -5.86 5.53
C GLU A 52 -14.17 -6.23 7.02
N ASP A 53 -13.67 -7.37 7.56
CA ASP A 53 -14.32 -7.90 8.78
C ASP A 53 -13.48 -8.18 10.05
N LYS A 54 -12.14 -8.22 10.02
CA LYS A 54 -11.26 -8.37 11.22
C LYS A 54 -9.75 -8.19 10.99
N GLY A 55 -9.33 -8.05 9.73
CA GLY A 55 -7.91 -7.99 9.37
C GLY A 55 -7.25 -6.64 9.66
N LYS A 56 -5.92 -6.65 9.75
CA LYS A 56 -5.12 -5.42 9.78
C LYS A 56 -4.67 -5.06 8.37
N VAL A 57 -4.86 -3.80 7.99
CA VAL A 57 -4.28 -3.25 6.77
C VAL A 57 -2.98 -2.52 7.11
N ILE A 58 -1.92 -2.82 6.37
CA ILE A 58 -0.62 -2.16 6.47
C ILE A 58 -0.35 -1.47 5.13
N ILE A 59 -0.33 -0.14 5.14
CA ILE A 59 -0.04 0.71 3.98
C ILE A 59 1.41 1.19 4.13
N VAL A 60 2.22 0.99 3.10
CA VAL A 60 3.59 1.51 3.03
C VAL A 60 3.66 2.47 1.85
N GLU A 61 3.66 3.76 2.15
CA GLU A 61 3.54 4.85 1.18
C GLU A 61 4.39 6.04 1.59
N ALA A 62 4.71 6.90 0.63
CA ALA A 62 5.23 8.23 0.92
C ALA A 62 4.14 9.05 1.63
N VAL A 63 4.54 9.83 2.64
CA VAL A 63 3.65 10.77 3.33
C VAL A 63 4.24 12.15 3.16
N LEU A 64 3.53 13.00 2.41
CA LEU A 64 3.96 14.37 2.18
C LEU A 64 3.89 15.17 3.49
N GLU A 65 4.94 15.93 3.77
CA GLU A 65 4.97 16.89 4.85
C GLU A 65 4.87 18.30 4.25
N GLU A 66 3.94 19.09 4.78
CA GLU A 66 3.86 20.52 4.46
C GLU A 66 4.96 21.21 5.29
N ASP A 67 5.73 22.12 4.68
CA ASP A 67 6.65 23.06 5.35
C ASP A 67 8.04 22.54 5.83
N LYS A 68 8.67 21.61 5.09
CA LYS A 68 10.10 21.30 5.29
C LYS A 68 10.97 21.88 4.17
N GLU A 69 11.31 23.15 4.30
CA GLU A 69 12.30 23.79 3.45
C GLU A 69 13.69 23.15 3.71
N GLY A 70 14.28 22.53 2.68
CA GLY A 70 15.62 21.91 2.75
C GLY A 70 15.68 20.42 3.07
N ASP A 71 14.55 19.70 3.06
CA ASP A 71 14.54 18.22 3.18
C ASP A 71 14.78 17.57 1.80
N GLU A 72 15.87 16.82 1.65
CA GLU A 72 16.21 16.07 0.43
C GLU A 72 15.08 15.11 0.02
N LEU A 73 14.36 14.53 0.98
CA LEU A 73 13.26 13.62 0.70
C LEU A 73 11.97 14.35 0.30
N GLY A 74 11.84 15.64 0.62
CA GLY A 74 10.71 16.47 0.20
C GLY A 74 10.62 16.60 -1.32
N ALA A 75 11.77 16.81 -1.98
CA ALA A 75 11.83 16.86 -3.44
C ALA A 75 11.43 15.51 -4.09
N VAL A 76 11.82 14.39 -3.49
CA VAL A 76 11.42 13.05 -3.95
C VAL A 76 9.92 12.82 -3.78
N GLY A 77 9.33 13.25 -2.65
CA GLY A 77 7.88 13.18 -2.44
C GLY A 77 7.09 13.94 -3.52
N LEU A 78 7.53 15.15 -3.88
CA LEU A 78 6.90 15.94 -4.95
C LEU A 78 7.07 15.30 -6.33
N MET A 79 8.24 14.71 -6.61
CA MET A 79 8.48 13.97 -7.85
C MET A 79 7.54 12.76 -7.96
N LEU A 80 7.30 12.04 -6.86
CA LEU A 80 6.35 10.93 -6.81
C LEU A 80 4.91 11.44 -7.05
N ASP A 81 4.51 12.56 -6.46
CA ASP A 81 3.18 13.14 -6.68
C ASP A 81 2.93 13.52 -8.15
N MET A 82 3.91 14.19 -8.78
CA MET A 82 3.86 14.48 -10.22
C MET A 82 3.78 13.21 -11.07
N THR A 83 4.51 12.17 -10.67
CA THR A 83 4.51 10.86 -11.34
C THR A 83 3.13 10.20 -11.23
N MET A 84 2.50 10.26 -10.07
CA MET A 84 1.15 9.74 -9.85
C MET A 84 0.11 10.45 -10.72
N MET A 85 0.23 11.76 -10.89
CA MET A 85 -0.60 12.54 -11.81
C MET A 85 -0.38 12.17 -13.28
N ALA A 86 0.86 11.86 -13.68
CA ALA A 86 1.20 11.53 -15.07
C ALA A 86 0.82 10.09 -15.46
N ILE A 87 1.02 9.12 -14.56
CA ILE A 87 0.84 7.68 -14.84
C ILE A 87 -0.59 7.23 -14.56
N THR A 88 -1.29 7.87 -13.62
CA THR A 88 -2.62 7.45 -13.20
C THR A 88 -3.64 8.55 -13.38
N ASN A 89 -4.89 8.19 -13.66
CA ASN A 89 -5.92 9.17 -14.03
C ASN A 89 -6.23 10.20 -12.92
N LYS A 90 -6.11 9.81 -11.63
CA LYS A 90 -6.44 10.64 -10.46
C LYS A 90 -5.57 10.33 -9.23
N GLY A 91 -4.42 9.71 -9.43
CA GLY A 91 -3.52 9.38 -8.32
C GLY A 91 -2.83 10.62 -7.79
N LYS A 92 -2.47 10.55 -6.51
CA LYS A 92 -1.71 11.56 -5.81
C LYS A 92 -1.05 10.95 -4.59
N GLU A 93 0.08 11.52 -4.21
CA GLU A 93 0.65 11.34 -2.88
C GLU A 93 -0.13 12.19 -1.87
N ARG A 94 -0.17 11.75 -0.62
CA ARG A 94 -1.05 12.33 0.39
C ARG A 94 -0.28 12.79 1.61
N THR A 95 -0.74 13.90 2.18
CA THR A 95 -0.30 14.32 3.50
C THR A 95 -0.91 13.44 4.59
N LEU A 96 -0.37 13.49 5.80
CA LEU A 96 -0.94 12.75 6.93
C LEU A 96 -2.41 13.13 7.20
N LYS A 97 -2.77 14.40 6.98
CA LYS A 97 -4.14 14.89 7.15
C LYS A 97 -5.09 14.26 6.14
N GLU A 98 -4.69 14.15 4.89
CA GLU A 98 -5.48 13.50 3.84
C GLU A 98 -5.60 11.99 4.08
N TRP A 99 -4.52 11.32 4.50
CA TRP A 99 -4.57 9.91 4.91
C TRP A 99 -5.55 9.69 6.07
N SER A 100 -5.49 10.56 7.09
CA SER A 100 -6.41 10.52 8.23
C SER A 100 -7.86 10.64 7.80
N TYR A 101 -8.15 11.51 6.82
CA TYR A 101 -9.49 11.67 6.27
C TYR A 101 -9.94 10.41 5.53
N VAL A 102 -9.14 9.91 4.57
CA VAL A 102 -9.49 8.73 3.76
C VAL A 102 -9.73 7.50 4.63
N LEU A 103 -8.82 7.20 5.56
CA LEU A 103 -8.95 6.04 6.44
C LEU A 103 -10.24 6.10 7.27
N ARG A 104 -10.59 7.27 7.80
CA ARG A 104 -11.84 7.47 8.54
C ARG A 104 -13.08 7.31 7.66
N GLN A 105 -13.06 7.86 6.44
CA GLN A 105 -14.17 7.69 5.49
C GLN A 105 -14.33 6.24 5.03
N SER A 106 -13.25 5.46 5.01
CA SER A 106 -13.27 4.02 4.74
C SER A 106 -13.71 3.17 5.94
N GLY A 107 -14.14 3.77 7.05
CA GLY A 107 -14.65 3.05 8.23
C GLY A 107 -13.60 2.68 9.28
N PHE A 108 -12.32 3.01 9.08
CA PHE A 108 -11.30 2.76 10.10
C PHE A 108 -11.43 3.77 11.24
N THR A 109 -11.62 3.25 12.46
CA THR A 109 -11.72 4.07 13.67
C THR A 109 -10.36 4.42 14.28
N ARG A 110 -9.32 3.65 13.96
CA ARG A 110 -7.96 3.80 14.49
C ARG A 110 -6.92 3.45 13.43
N PHE A 111 -5.82 4.20 13.38
CA PHE A 111 -4.63 3.88 12.59
C PHE A 111 -3.38 4.35 13.36
N ASN A 112 -2.22 3.79 13.02
CA ASN A 112 -0.94 4.16 13.61
C ASN A 112 0.11 4.32 12.51
N VAL A 113 0.82 5.44 12.51
CA VAL A 113 1.88 5.74 11.53
C VAL A 113 3.24 5.49 12.17
N LYS A 114 4.14 4.83 11.44
CA LYS A 114 5.53 4.61 11.85
C LYS A 114 6.45 5.02 10.71
N PRO A 115 7.29 6.05 10.88
CA PRO A 115 8.31 6.39 9.89
C PRO A 115 9.27 5.23 9.70
N ILE A 116 9.61 4.95 8.45
CA ILE A 116 10.66 4.01 8.06
C ILE A 116 11.79 4.84 7.48
N ARG A 117 13.03 4.63 7.93
CA ARG A 117 14.18 5.34 7.37
C ARG A 117 14.41 4.85 5.95
N ALA A 118 14.47 5.79 4.99
CA ALA A 118 15.02 5.52 3.68
C ALA A 118 16.48 5.05 3.85
N VAL A 119 16.88 4.04 3.06
CA VAL A 119 18.23 3.45 3.11
C VAL A 119 19.14 4.21 2.18
#